data_AF-A0AA87WGY4-F1
#
_entry.id   AF-A0AA87WGY4-F1
#
_cell.length_a   1.000
_cell.length_b   1.000
_cell.length_c   1.000
_cell.angle_alpha   90.00
_cell.angle_beta   90.00
_cell.angle_gamma   90.00
#
_symmetry.space_group_name_H-M   'P 1'
#
loop_
_entity.id
_entity.type
_entity.pdbx_description
1 polymer ?
#
loop_
_entity_poly.entity_id
_entity_poly.type
_entity_poly.pdbx_seq_one_letter_code
_entity_poly.pdbx_strand_id
1 'polypeptide(L)' 'MPINDELAAMRSHRNRIHRYSQLLERELPEHDRSYLEGRLSEECRALRRLTDAVFPIALGLPRRITLSVRSAE' A
#
# COMPACT_ATOMS: atom_id res chain seq x y z
N MET A 1 -15.49 -5.58 14.78
CA MET A 1 -15.19 -4.45 13.87
C MET A 1 -14.53 -5.06 12.62
N PRO A 2 -15.02 -4.80 11.39
CA PRO A 2 -14.93 -5.80 10.33
C PRO A 2 -13.59 -5.74 9.60
N ILE A 3 -12.64 -6.52 10.10
CA ILE A 3 -11.38 -6.91 9.43
C ILE A 3 -11.60 -7.29 7.95
N ASN A 4 -12.82 -7.73 7.61
CA ASN A 4 -13.22 -8.12 6.26
C ASN A 4 -13.25 -6.96 5.25
N ASP A 5 -13.64 -5.76 5.65
CA ASP A 5 -13.78 -4.61 4.72
C ASP A 5 -12.40 -4.03 4.35
N GLU A 6 -11.51 -3.93 5.34
CA GLU A 6 -10.12 -3.52 5.11
C GLU A 6 -9.36 -4.55 4.27
N LEU A 7 -9.58 -5.85 4.53
CA LEU A 7 -9.01 -6.93 3.71
C LEU A 7 -9.57 -6.94 2.28
N ALA A 8 -10.86 -6.66 2.10
CA ALA A 8 -11.47 -6.50 0.78
C ALA A 8 -10.87 -5.31 0.03
N ALA A 9 -10.65 -4.18 0.71
CA ALA A 9 -9.97 -3.01 0.15
C ALA A 9 -8.53 -3.34 -0.24
N MET A 10 -7.75 -3.98 0.63
CA MET A 10 -6.38 -4.43 0.33
C MET A 10 -6.32 -5.34 -0.90
N ARG A 11 -7.24 -6.30 -1.02
CA ARG A 11 -7.35 -7.18 -2.21
C ARG A 11 -7.67 -6.38 -3.47
N SER A 12 -8.58 -5.42 -3.39
CA SER A 12 -8.95 -4.55 -4.50
C SER A 12 -7.75 -3.70 -4.98
N HIS A 13 -7.03 -3.05 -4.07
CA HIS A 13 -5.82 -2.30 -4.40
C HIS A 13 -4.74 -3.19 -5.02
N ARG A 14 -4.49 -4.39 -4.46
CA ARG A 14 -3.53 -5.35 -5.04
C ARG A 14 -3.91 -5.77 -6.46
N ASN A 15 -5.19 -6.03 -6.73
CA ASN A 15 -5.65 -6.41 -8.07
C ASN A 15 -5.49 -5.26 -9.07
N ARG A 16 -5.77 -4.01 -8.66
CA ARG A 16 -5.57 -2.82 -9.48
C ARG A 16 -4.09 -2.59 -9.78
N ILE A 17 -3.23 -2.69 -8.77
CA ILE A 17 -1.77 -2.62 -8.91
C ILE A 17 -1.28 -3.64 -9.94
N HIS A 18 -1.68 -4.90 -9.79
CA HIS A 18 -1.27 -5.96 -10.71
C HIS A 18 -1.73 -5.69 -12.15
N ARG A 19 -2.98 -5.24 -12.34
CA ARG A 19 -3.50 -4.87 -13.66
C ARG A 19 -2.72 -3.70 -14.27
N TYR A 20 -2.44 -2.65 -13.49
CA TYR A 20 -1.71 -1.48 -13.98
C TYR A 20 -0.26 -1.82 -14.31
N SER A 21 0.41 -2.66 -13.51
CA SER A 21 1.75 -3.17 -13.85
C SER A 21 1.75 -3.95 -15.16
N GLN A 22 0.80 -4.88 -15.37
CA GLN A 22 0.68 -5.60 -16.65
C GLN A 22 0.36 -4.68 -17.82
N LEU A 23 -0.42 -3.61 -17.61
CA LEU A 23 -0.69 -2.64 -18.66
C LEU A 23 0.57 -1.85 -19.04
N LEU A 24 1.39 -1.47 -18.06
CA LEU A 24 2.66 -0.79 -18.27
C LEU A 24 3.73 -1.67 -18.96
N GLU A 25 3.58 -2.99 -18.92
CA GLU A 25 4.42 -3.93 -19.69
C GLU A 25 4.11 -3.94 -21.19
N ARG A 26 2.97 -3.36 -21.62
CA ARG A 26 2.59 -3.25 -23.02
C ARG A 26 3.07 -1.93 -23.62
N GLU A 27 3.26 -1.89 -24.93
CA GLU A 27 3.44 -0.62 -25.65
C GLU A 27 2.19 0.24 -25.51
N LEU A 28 2.30 1.29 -24.70
CA LEU A 28 1.27 2.29 -24.46
C LEU A 28 1.79 3.66 -24.91
N PRO A 29 0.89 4.56 -25.34
CA PRO A 29 1.25 5.95 -25.55
C PRO A 29 1.85 6.55 -24.27
N GLU A 30 2.86 7.41 -24.42
CA GLU A 30 3.57 8.08 -23.31
C GLU A 30 2.61 8.75 -22.31
N HIS A 31 1.52 9.32 -22.84
CA HIS A 31 0.45 9.96 -22.08
C HIS A 31 -0.29 8.97 -21.16
N ASP A 32 -0.65 7.80 -21.69
CA ASP A 32 -1.37 6.76 -20.95
C ASP A 32 -0.44 6.13 -19.91
N ARG A 33 0.84 5.96 -20.26
CA ARG A 33 1.88 5.47 -19.36
C ARG A 33 2.05 6.37 -18.16
N SER A 34 2.24 7.67 -18.38
CA SER A 34 2.40 8.66 -17.30
C SER A 34 1.18 8.71 -16.37
N TYR A 35 -0.02 8.61 -16.95
CA TYR A 35 -1.26 8.54 -16.17
C TYR A 35 -1.31 7.25 -15.32
N LEU A 36 -1.00 6.09 -15.91
CA LEU A 36 -1.01 4.81 -15.23
C LEU A 36 0.06 4.71 -14.14
N GLU A 37 1.24 5.27 -14.35
CA GLU A 37 2.31 5.34 -13.34
C GLU A 37 1.89 6.19 -12.14
N GLY A 38 1.26 7.34 -12.37
CA GLY A 38 0.69 8.17 -11.31
C GLY A 38 -0.41 7.43 -10.52
N ARG A 39 -1.32 6.76 -11.23
CA ARG A 39 -2.38 5.95 -10.62
C ARG A 39 -1.82 4.76 -9.83
N LEU A 40 -0.83 4.06 -10.38
CA LEU A 40 -0.14 2.94 -9.73
C LEU A 40 0.52 3.40 -8.42
N SER A 41 1.19 4.56 -8.43
CA SER A 41 1.80 5.15 -7.24
C SER A 41 0.78 5.42 -6.13
N GLU A 42 -0.39 5.96 -6.48
CA GLU A 42 -1.44 6.22 -5.49
C GLU A 42 -2.06 4.94 -4.93
N GLU A 43 -2.33 3.94 -5.77
CA GLU A 43 -2.85 2.65 -5.30
C GLU A 43 -1.83 1.94 -4.39
N CYS A 44 -0.53 2.00 -4.70
CA CYS A 44 0.54 1.50 -3.83
C CYS A 44 0.58 2.23 -2.48
N ARG A 45 0.40 3.55 -2.46
CA ARG A 45 0.31 4.34 -1.23
C ARG A 45 -0.93 3.98 -0.42
N ALA A 46 -2.08 3.80 -1.05
CA ALA A 46 -3.32 3.39 -0.39
C ALA A 46 -3.17 1.99 0.23
N LEU A 47 -2.62 1.03 -0.53
CA LEU A 47 -2.33 -0.31 -0.01
C LEU A 47 -1.35 -0.27 1.17
N ARG A 48 -0.30 0.56 1.09
CA ARG A 48 0.67 0.72 2.18
C ARG A 48 0.02 1.29 3.44
N ARG A 49 -0.81 2.32 3.33
CA ARG A 49 -1.56 2.89 4.47
C ARG A 49 -2.48 1.85 5.12
N LEU A 50 -3.20 1.06 4.32
CA LEU A 50 -4.03 -0.03 4.83
C LEU A 50 -3.19 -1.13 5.48
N THR A 51 -2.05 -1.48 4.89
CA THR A 51 -1.16 -2.48 5.47
C THR A 51 -0.56 -2.00 6.78
N ASP A 52 -0.10 -0.74 6.86
CA ASP A 52 0.44 -0.16 8.10
C ASP A 52 -0.62 -0.06 9.21
N ALA A 53 -1.90 0.10 8.84
CA ALA A 53 -3.03 0.14 9.77
C ALA A 53 -3.48 -1.25 10.24
N VAL A 54 -3.57 -2.22 9.32
CA VAL A 54 -4.15 -3.56 9.55
C VAL A 54 -3.09 -4.57 10.00
N PHE A 55 -1.89 -4.50 9.43
CA PHE A 55 -0.78 -5.40 9.70
C PHE A 55 0.41 -4.59 10.22
N PRO A 56 0.58 -4.46 11.55
CA PRO A 56 1.78 -3.84 12.15
C PRO A 56 3.06 -4.69 11.95
N ILE A 57 3.07 -5.57 10.96
CA ILE A 57 4.00 -6.67 10.75
C ILE A 57 4.23 -6.82 9.24
N ALA A 58 4.97 -5.90 8.63
CA ALA A 58 5.83 -6.34 7.53
C ALA A 58 6.97 -7.16 8.18
N LEU A 59 6.73 -8.46 8.33
CA LEU A 59 7.74 -9.51 8.42
C LEU A 59 8.89 -9.23 9.41
N GLY A 60 8.66 -9.39 10.72
CA GLY A 60 9.75 -9.61 11.69
C GLY A 60 10.85 -8.54 11.77
N LEU A 61 10.68 -7.36 11.17
CA LEU A 61 11.52 -6.22 11.48
C LEU A 61 10.97 -5.59 12.76
N PRO A 62 11.79 -5.46 13.83
CA PRO A 62 11.33 -4.81 15.04
C PRO A 62 10.89 -3.41 14.67
N ARG A 63 9.57 -3.20 14.68
CA ARG A 63 8.97 -1.87 14.71
C ARG A 63 9.65 -1.22 15.90
N ARG A 64 10.58 -0.30 15.65
CA ARG A 64 11.19 0.50 16.71
C ARG A 64 10.08 1.36 17.25
N ILE A 65 9.32 0.79 18.20
CA ILE A 65 8.46 1.54 19.08
C ILE A 65 9.44 2.41 19.82
N THR A 66 9.61 3.64 19.38
CA THR A 66 10.12 4.69 20.25
C THR A 66 9.03 4.88 21.31
N LEU A 67 9.05 3.98 22.31
CA LEU A 67 8.56 4.28 23.63
C LEU A 67 9.38 5.51 24.02
N SER A 68 8.74 6.68 23.86
CA SER A 68 9.16 7.87 24.56
C SER A 68 9.15 7.50 26.03
N VAL A 69 10.34 7.14 26.53
CA VAL A 69 10.61 7.04 27.95
C VAL A 69 10.47 8.47 28.45
N ARG A 70 9.24 8.81 28.86
CA ARG A 70 9.03 9.95 29.73
C ARG A 70 9.53 9.51 31.09
N SER A 71 10.83 9.74 31.31
CA SER A 71 11.40 9.90 32.63
C SER A 71 10.68 10.99 33.41
N ALA A 72 10.81 10.90 34.73
CA ALA A 72 10.34 11.78 35.80
C ALA A 72 8.94 11.43 36.33
N GLU A 73 8.88 10.65 37.41
CA GLU A 73 9.11 11.15 38.77
C GLU A 73 9.63 10.03 39.68
#